data_AF-A0A4Q4WXF5-F1
#
_entry.id   AF-A0A4Q4WXF5-F1
#
_cell.length_a   1.000
_cell.length_b   1.000
_cell.length_c   1.000
_cell.angle_alpha   90.00
_cell.angle_beta   90.00
_cell.angle_gamma   90.00
#
_symmetry.space_group_name_H-M   'P 1'
#
loop_
_entity.id
_entity.type
_entity.pdbx_description
1 polymer ?
#
loop_
_entity_poly.entity_id
_entity_poly.type
_entity_poly.pdbx_seq_one_letter_code
_entity_poly.pdbx_strand_id
1 'polypeptide(L)'
;MYTSNVYMVPAEDIPLVRRKVADVIRRTGFLPDGHLAKTLVTILEQYPRDELFQMDAEALHDIALGILRLQERQRTRLFVRRDPFDRFVSCLVFVPREKFNTDLRGRIQSLLQAAYHGTAVEFTPQLSESMLARIHITVRTQPGNVPDVDVAELEDRIVQAARRWQDDLADALLERGGEERGNRLLRRYAGAFPAGFREDYAARLAVRDIELMEPLLGANAADNVLTMQLYRPLEAPPGALRFKIYRAGQPTSLSHSLPMLEHLGVRVNEERPYCIAPADAAPIWMHDFGMETIDGSEVDLDEARARFEDAFARIWSGELENDDLNRLVLQAGLTWREVRILRAYARYIRQIGSTFSNAYMESALTGNPSIARALVRLFLVRLDPTLAEAERSRASETLRKQIDEALEDVPNLDEDRILRQFLGVLEATLRTNYFQSVPDAGQGQPKPYLSFKRAPARRQGCAWRAALVRPA
;
A
#
# COMPACT_ATOMS: atom_id res chain seq x y z
N MET A 1 8.21 14.29 52.26
CA MET A 1 9.14 14.40 51.11
C MET A 1 10.36 13.58 51.45
N TYR A 2 10.60 12.47 50.76
CA TYR A 2 11.83 11.69 50.92
C TYR A 2 13.00 12.44 50.26
N THR A 3 14.19 12.41 50.86
CA THR A 3 15.38 13.11 50.35
C THR A 3 15.95 12.37 49.14
N SER A 4 16.64 13.09 48.23
CA SER A 4 17.30 12.52 47.05
C SER A 4 18.25 11.35 47.35
N ASN A 5 18.73 11.26 48.60
CA ASN A 5 19.60 10.20 49.10
C ASN A 5 18.95 8.79 49.07
N VAL A 6 17.60 8.71 49.10
CA VAL A 6 16.85 7.44 49.07
C VAL A 6 17.05 6.68 47.74
N TYR A 7 17.42 7.38 46.66
CA TYR A 7 17.68 6.77 45.36
C TYR A 7 19.12 6.23 45.22
N MET A 8 20.01 6.48 46.18
CA MET A 8 21.44 6.11 46.14
C MET A 8 21.85 5.07 47.20
N VAL A 9 20.93 4.69 48.08
CA VAL A 9 21.18 3.78 49.22
C VAL A 9 20.57 2.40 48.94
N PRO A 10 21.20 1.28 49.37
CA PRO A 10 20.65 -0.06 49.21
C PRO A 10 19.21 -0.21 49.72
N ALA A 11 18.40 -1.08 49.10
CA ALA A 11 17.00 -1.31 49.52
C ALA A 11 16.91 -1.72 50.99
N GLU A 12 17.91 -2.48 51.43
CA GLU A 12 18.05 -3.03 52.77
C GLU A 12 18.40 -1.98 53.83
N ASP A 13 18.90 -0.81 53.45
CA ASP A 13 19.23 0.26 54.40
C ASP A 13 18.06 1.23 54.63
N ILE A 14 17.01 1.14 53.83
CA ILE A 14 15.81 1.97 53.94
C ILE A 14 14.84 1.31 54.94
N PRO A 15 14.54 1.92 56.12
CA PRO A 15 13.87 1.22 57.22
C PRO A 15 12.52 0.57 56.89
N LEU A 16 11.70 1.24 56.06
CA LEU A 16 10.38 0.74 55.63
C LEU A 16 10.51 -0.36 54.55
N VAL A 17 11.45 -0.18 53.62
CA VAL A 17 11.66 -1.09 52.48
C VAL A 17 12.39 -2.35 52.93
N ARG A 18 13.38 -2.25 53.82
CA ARG A 18 14.11 -3.40 54.39
C ARG A 18 13.17 -4.45 54.95
N ARG A 19 12.17 -4.05 55.73
CA ARG A 19 11.19 -4.99 56.33
C ARG A 19 10.40 -5.71 55.25
N LYS A 20 9.99 -4.99 54.19
CA LYS A 20 9.23 -5.53 53.06
C LYS A 20 10.07 -6.49 52.22
N VAL A 21 11.30 -6.11 51.88
CA VAL A 21 12.27 -6.94 51.16
C VAL A 21 12.58 -8.22 51.93
N ALA A 22 12.83 -8.11 53.24
CA ALA A 22 13.08 -9.28 54.10
C ALA A 22 11.87 -10.21 54.19
N ASP A 23 10.65 -9.67 54.19
CA ASP A 23 9.42 -10.48 54.16
C ASP A 23 9.28 -11.24 52.83
N VAL A 24 9.48 -10.56 51.69
CA VAL A 24 9.43 -11.18 50.36
C VAL A 24 10.44 -12.33 50.23
N ILE A 25 11.68 -12.12 50.68
CA ILE A 25 12.74 -13.15 50.64
C ILE A 25 12.37 -14.34 51.54
N ARG A 26 11.85 -14.08 52.75
CA ARG A 26 11.45 -15.15 53.67
C ARG A 26 10.35 -16.04 53.08
N ARG A 27 9.39 -15.44 52.38
CA ARG A 27 8.25 -16.13 51.76
C ARG A 27 8.64 -17.08 50.63
N THR A 28 9.77 -16.88 49.95
CA THR A 28 10.19 -17.78 48.85
C THR A 28 10.74 -19.11 49.34
N GLY A 29 11.18 -19.19 50.61
CA GLY A 29 11.79 -20.40 51.17
C GLY A 29 13.10 -20.83 50.50
N PHE A 30 13.74 -19.94 49.73
CA PHE A 30 15.01 -20.25 49.09
C PHE A 30 16.12 -20.43 50.12
N LEU A 31 17.07 -21.32 49.82
CA LEU A 31 18.26 -21.52 50.63
C LEU A 31 19.06 -20.20 50.71
N PRO A 32 19.41 -19.74 51.93
CA PRO A 32 20.31 -18.61 52.11
C PRO A 32 21.60 -18.81 51.29
N ASP A 33 22.09 -17.73 50.67
CA ASP A 33 23.27 -17.73 49.78
C ASP A 33 23.21 -18.56 48.50
N GLY A 34 22.08 -19.21 48.20
CA GLY A 34 21.82 -19.87 46.94
C GLY A 34 21.74 -18.90 45.75
N HIS A 35 21.96 -19.40 44.53
CA HIS A 35 21.92 -18.59 43.32
C HIS A 35 20.58 -17.85 43.16
N LEU A 36 19.44 -18.54 43.34
CA LEU A 36 18.11 -17.95 43.23
C LEU A 36 17.86 -16.84 44.28
N ALA A 37 18.37 -17.01 45.50
CA ALA A 37 18.26 -16.01 46.55
C ALA A 37 19.07 -14.75 46.21
N LYS A 38 20.32 -14.90 45.74
CA LYS A 38 21.16 -13.78 45.28
C LYS A 38 20.53 -13.02 44.12
N THR A 39 20.02 -13.75 43.14
CA THR A 39 19.33 -13.17 41.98
C THR A 39 18.07 -12.39 42.39
N LEU A 40 17.26 -12.94 43.30
CA LEU A 40 16.08 -12.25 43.83
C LEU A 40 16.44 -10.94 44.54
N VAL A 41 17.52 -10.94 45.34
CA VAL A 41 18.03 -9.71 45.97
C VAL A 41 18.40 -8.68 44.91
N THR A 42 19.11 -9.07 43.84
CA THR A 42 19.44 -8.16 42.74
C THR A 42 18.19 -7.59 42.05
N ILE A 43 17.15 -8.41 41.85
CA ILE A 43 15.88 -7.96 41.26
C ILE A 43 15.21 -6.91 42.15
N LEU A 44 15.13 -7.18 43.47
CA LEU A 44 14.52 -6.25 44.44
C LEU A 44 15.32 -4.95 44.56
N GLU A 45 16.64 -5.03 44.44
CA GLU A 45 17.53 -3.87 44.47
C GLU A 45 17.35 -2.96 43.25
N GLN A 46 17.14 -3.56 42.07
CA GLN A 46 16.91 -2.84 40.82
C GLN A 46 15.44 -2.38 40.66
N TYR A 47 14.53 -2.81 41.53
CA TYR A 47 13.12 -2.45 41.44
C TYR A 47 12.91 -0.94 41.70
N PRO A 48 12.00 -0.25 41.00
CA PRO A 48 11.84 1.20 41.15
C PRO A 48 11.50 1.55 42.61
N ARG A 49 12.26 2.48 43.21
CA ARG A 49 12.13 2.80 44.64
C ARG A 49 10.73 3.25 45.00
N ASP A 50 10.13 4.09 44.15
CA ASP A 50 8.77 4.61 44.36
C ASP A 50 7.73 3.48 44.39
N GLU A 51 7.94 2.41 43.61
CA GLU A 51 7.09 1.22 43.60
C GLU A 51 7.29 0.36 44.85
N LEU A 52 8.54 0.21 45.33
CA LEU A 52 8.83 -0.49 46.59
C LEU A 52 8.15 0.16 47.79
N PHE A 53 7.98 1.49 47.79
CA PHE A 53 7.25 2.18 48.85
C PHE A 53 5.74 1.91 48.79
N GLN A 54 5.15 1.99 47.59
CA GLN A 54 3.70 1.99 47.40
C GLN A 54 3.06 0.60 47.36
N MET A 55 3.79 -0.41 46.88
CA MET A 55 3.25 -1.76 46.69
C MET A 55 3.27 -2.56 48.00
N ASP A 56 2.30 -3.44 48.24
CA ASP A 56 2.36 -4.33 49.41
C ASP A 56 3.39 -5.46 49.22
N ALA A 57 3.63 -6.23 50.29
CA ALA A 57 4.62 -7.31 50.26
C ALA A 57 4.20 -8.51 49.40
N GLU A 58 2.91 -8.72 49.19
CA GLU A 58 2.37 -9.87 48.46
C GLU A 58 2.46 -9.63 46.94
N ALA A 59 1.99 -8.49 46.46
CA ALA A 59 2.16 -8.07 45.07
C ALA A 59 3.64 -7.93 44.70
N LEU A 60 4.48 -7.43 45.62
CA LEU A 60 5.93 -7.39 45.40
C LEU A 60 6.53 -8.79 45.26
N HIS A 61 6.07 -9.74 46.08
CA HIS A 61 6.53 -11.12 46.01
C HIS A 61 6.19 -11.76 44.67
N ASP A 62 4.94 -11.63 44.22
CA ASP A 62 4.46 -12.21 42.96
C ASP A 62 5.18 -11.64 41.75
N ILE A 63 5.34 -10.31 41.68
CA ILE A 63 6.07 -9.66 40.58
C ILE A 63 7.55 -10.04 40.62
N ALA A 64 8.19 -10.02 41.79
CA ALA A 64 9.61 -10.37 41.90
C ALA A 64 9.88 -11.83 41.49
N LEU A 65 9.01 -12.77 41.84
CA LEU A 65 9.09 -14.16 41.36
C LEU A 65 8.80 -14.27 39.86
N GLY A 66 7.86 -13.48 39.33
CA GLY A 66 7.61 -13.38 37.90
C GLY A 66 8.86 -12.94 37.13
N ILE A 67 9.54 -11.90 37.62
CA ILE A 67 10.81 -11.40 37.05
C ILE A 67 11.93 -12.44 37.18
N LEU A 68 11.98 -13.19 38.28
CA LEU A 68 12.97 -14.27 38.45
C LEU A 68 12.78 -15.38 37.40
N ARG A 69 11.52 -15.82 37.17
CA ARG A 69 11.19 -16.84 36.15
C ARG A 69 11.49 -16.37 34.70
N LEU A 70 11.44 -15.07 34.46
CA LEU A 70 11.77 -14.45 33.18
C LEU A 70 13.25 -14.58 32.80
N GLN A 71 14.15 -14.64 33.78
CA GLN A 71 15.57 -14.82 33.48
C GLN A 71 15.87 -16.23 32.92
N GLU A 72 15.05 -17.23 33.27
CA GLU A 72 15.14 -18.58 32.69
C GLU A 72 14.51 -18.67 31.29
N ARG A 73 13.51 -17.83 31.01
CA ARG A 73 12.73 -17.85 29.76
C ARG A 73 12.64 -16.42 29.21
N GLN A 74 13.50 -16.09 28.24
CA GLN A 74 13.59 -14.78 27.57
C GLN A 74 12.32 -14.41 26.76
N ARG A 75 11.21 -14.18 27.45
CA ARG A 75 9.91 -13.86 26.85
C ARG A 75 9.50 -12.44 27.19
N THR A 76 8.67 -11.86 26.36
CA THR A 76 8.01 -10.59 26.67
C THR A 76 7.00 -10.82 27.80
N ARG A 77 6.98 -9.92 28.78
CA ARG A 77 6.06 -9.96 29.93
C ARG A 77 5.68 -8.57 30.38
N LEU A 78 4.46 -8.43 30.89
CA LEU A 78 3.88 -7.21 31.43
C LEU A 78 3.50 -7.44 32.90
N PHE A 79 4.03 -6.59 33.79
CA PHE A 79 3.56 -6.49 35.17
C PHE A 79 2.86 -5.15 35.35
N VAL A 80 1.65 -5.18 35.91
CA VAL A 80 0.80 -3.99 36.08
C VAL A 80 0.52 -3.77 37.55
N ARG A 81 0.61 -2.52 37.98
CA ARG A 81 0.10 -2.05 39.27
C ARG A 81 -0.76 -0.81 39.06
N ARG A 82 -1.99 -0.87 39.55
CA ARG A 82 -2.90 0.28 39.59
C ARG A 82 -2.65 1.11 40.86
N ASP A 83 -2.59 2.43 40.73
CA ASP A 83 -2.59 3.32 41.89
C ASP A 83 -3.94 3.22 42.61
N PRO A 84 -3.99 3.09 43.95
CA PRO A 84 -5.26 3.00 44.69
C PRO A 84 -6.22 4.18 44.50
N PHE A 85 -5.72 5.32 44.02
CA PHE A 85 -6.52 6.52 43.72
C PHE A 85 -6.72 6.74 42.21
N ASP A 86 -6.41 5.76 41.37
CA ASP A 86 -6.60 5.81 39.91
C ASP A 86 -5.89 6.98 39.21
N ARG A 87 -4.83 7.53 39.82
CA ARG A 87 -4.08 8.65 39.24
C ARG A 87 -3.15 8.20 38.11
N PHE A 88 -2.67 6.98 38.19
CA PHE A 88 -1.81 6.37 37.17
C PHE A 88 -1.82 4.85 37.26
N VAL A 89 -1.34 4.22 36.20
CA VAL A 89 -1.05 2.79 36.12
C VAL A 89 0.43 2.60 35.84
N SER A 90 1.12 1.88 36.72
CA SER A 90 2.54 1.54 36.61
C SER A 90 2.67 0.21 35.86
N CYS A 91 3.38 0.22 34.74
CA CYS A 91 3.60 -0.94 33.89
C CYS A 91 5.10 -1.22 33.79
N LEU A 92 5.53 -2.41 34.22
CA LEU A 92 6.88 -2.92 33.96
C LEU A 92 6.83 -3.88 32.79
N VAL A 93 7.42 -3.47 31.67
CA VAL A 93 7.47 -4.26 30.44
C VAL A 93 8.87 -4.82 30.27
N PHE A 94 8.97 -6.14 30.13
CA PHE A 94 10.21 -6.82 29.77
C PHE A 94 10.12 -7.27 28.32
N VAL A 95 11.13 -6.94 27.52
CA VAL A 95 11.25 -7.37 26.12
C VAL A 95 12.66 -7.89 25.85
N PRO A 96 12.87 -8.87 24.96
CA PRO A 96 14.22 -9.26 24.55
C PRO A 96 15.02 -8.06 24.07
N ARG A 97 16.24 -7.89 24.60
CA ARG A 97 17.06 -6.68 24.38
C ARG A 97 17.32 -6.42 22.90
N GLU A 98 17.49 -7.48 22.12
CA GLU A 98 17.65 -7.45 20.66
C GLU A 98 16.43 -6.92 19.88
N LYS A 99 15.25 -6.87 20.52
CA LYS A 99 13.99 -6.37 19.92
C LYS A 99 13.68 -4.94 20.36
N PHE A 100 14.34 -4.43 21.40
CA PHE A 100 14.07 -3.11 21.95
C PHE A 100 14.62 -2.00 21.05
N ASN A 101 13.72 -1.15 20.54
CA ASN A 101 14.04 0.08 19.83
C ASN A 101 13.00 1.17 20.15
N THR A 102 13.23 2.39 19.65
CA THR A 102 12.37 3.55 19.91
C THR A 102 10.95 3.36 19.39
N ASP A 103 10.79 2.65 18.27
CA ASP A 103 9.50 2.35 17.64
C ASP A 103 8.67 1.34 18.46
N LEU A 104 9.26 0.20 18.82
CA LEU A 104 8.61 -0.79 19.69
C LEU A 104 8.16 -0.16 21.00
N ARG A 105 9.02 0.68 21.61
CA ARG A 105 8.66 1.45 22.79
C ARG A 105 7.42 2.31 22.53
N GLY A 106 7.39 3.06 21.41
CA GLY A 106 6.24 3.89 21.04
C GLY A 106 4.95 3.07 20.86
N ARG A 107 5.03 1.92 20.16
CA ARG A 107 3.89 1.01 19.99
C ARG A 107 3.38 0.47 21.33
N ILE A 108 4.27 0.07 22.23
CA ILE A 108 3.90 -0.37 23.59
C ILE A 108 3.25 0.77 24.38
N GLN A 109 3.78 1.99 24.30
CA GLN A 109 3.18 3.16 24.96
C GLN A 109 1.76 3.42 24.46
N SER A 110 1.54 3.38 23.14
CA SER A 110 0.21 3.57 22.56
C SER A 110 -0.78 2.47 22.98
N LEU A 111 -0.33 1.20 23.01
CA LEU A 111 -1.15 0.08 23.48
C LEU A 111 -1.59 0.28 24.94
N LEU A 112 -0.65 0.61 25.83
CA LEU A 112 -0.92 0.85 27.24
C LEU A 112 -1.79 2.10 27.46
N GLN A 113 -1.53 3.18 26.72
CA GLN A 113 -2.31 4.41 26.79
C GLN A 113 -3.77 4.16 26.39
N ALA A 114 -3.98 3.47 25.27
CA ALA A 114 -5.32 3.14 24.80
C ALA A 114 -6.05 2.22 25.79
N ALA A 115 -5.37 1.19 26.31
CA ALA A 115 -5.97 0.22 27.22
C ALA A 115 -6.47 0.86 28.53
N TYR A 116 -5.73 1.81 29.09
CA TYR A 116 -6.08 2.44 30.38
C TYR A 116 -6.74 3.82 30.25
N HIS A 117 -7.15 4.23 29.03
CA HIS A 117 -7.67 5.58 28.77
C HIS A 117 -6.73 6.69 29.26
N GLY A 118 -5.42 6.50 29.03
CA GLY A 118 -4.37 7.36 29.53
C GLY A 118 -4.33 8.73 28.87
N THR A 119 -4.11 9.78 29.67
CA THR A 119 -3.98 11.17 29.19
C THR A 119 -2.54 11.53 28.84
N ALA A 120 -1.57 10.88 29.48
CA ALA A 120 -0.15 11.03 29.22
C ALA A 120 0.60 9.75 29.58
N VAL A 121 1.74 9.52 28.93
CA VAL A 121 2.59 8.37 29.21
C VAL A 121 4.04 8.80 29.42
N GLU A 122 4.59 8.44 30.57
CA GLU A 122 6.01 8.60 30.89
C GLU A 122 6.69 7.24 30.81
N PHE A 123 7.98 7.22 30.48
CA PHE A 123 8.74 5.98 30.41
C PHE A 123 10.17 6.19 30.92
N THR A 124 10.74 5.15 31.49
CA THR A 124 12.14 5.07 31.90
C THR A 124 12.70 3.72 31.42
N PRO A 125 13.53 3.71 30.36
CA PRO A 125 14.18 2.48 29.92
C PRO A 125 15.34 2.16 30.85
N GLN A 126 15.50 0.89 31.20
CA GLN A 126 16.62 0.41 32.00
C GLN A 126 17.27 -0.79 31.31
N LEU A 127 18.48 -0.54 30.83
CA LEU A 127 19.33 -1.52 30.17
C LEU A 127 20.34 -2.00 31.20
N SER A 128 20.18 -3.24 31.67
CA SER A 128 21.15 -3.90 32.55
C SER A 128 21.97 -4.92 31.76
N GLU A 129 22.79 -5.72 32.44
CA GLU A 129 23.50 -6.87 31.86
C GLU A 129 22.54 -8.03 31.47
N SER A 130 21.23 -7.87 31.73
CA SER A 130 20.20 -8.83 31.34
C SER A 130 20.04 -8.92 29.81
N MET A 131 19.63 -10.11 29.35
CA MET A 131 19.21 -10.37 27.97
C MET A 131 17.82 -9.78 27.66
N LEU A 132 17.13 -9.28 28.68
CA LEU A 132 15.87 -8.53 28.56
C LEU A 132 16.12 -7.04 28.84
N ALA A 133 15.59 -6.18 27.98
CA ALA A 133 15.43 -4.77 28.28
C ALA A 133 14.17 -4.59 29.16
N ARG A 134 14.29 -3.77 30.21
CA ARG A 134 13.16 -3.40 31.06
C ARG A 134 12.74 -1.98 30.74
N ILE A 135 11.44 -1.77 30.58
CA ILE A 135 10.85 -0.44 30.38
C ILE A 135 9.85 -0.24 31.51
N HIS A 136 10.07 0.77 32.33
CA HIS A 136 9.05 1.22 33.28
C HIS A 136 8.22 2.30 32.58
N ILE A 137 6.92 2.05 32.43
CA ILE A 137 5.97 2.94 31.78
C ILE A 137 4.92 3.35 32.81
N THR A 138 4.73 4.65 32.99
CA THR A 138 3.70 5.21 33.87
C THR A 138 2.65 5.85 32.99
N VAL A 139 1.46 5.25 32.95
CA VAL A 139 0.30 5.81 32.24
C VAL A 139 -0.47 6.68 33.21
N ARG A 140 -0.52 7.99 32.98
CA ARG A 140 -1.37 8.90 33.77
C ARG A 140 -2.81 8.76 33.34
N THR A 141 -3.71 8.71 34.32
CA THR A 141 -5.12 8.45 34.11
C THR A 141 -5.99 9.49 34.81
N GLN A 142 -7.27 9.51 34.46
CA GLN A 142 -8.26 10.31 35.17
C GLN A 142 -8.85 9.46 36.32
N PRO A 143 -8.80 9.93 37.58
CA PRO A 143 -9.35 9.19 38.71
C PRO A 143 -10.82 8.79 38.48
N GLY A 144 -11.16 7.53 38.75
CA GLY A 144 -12.50 6.98 38.56
C GLY A 144 -12.86 6.58 37.12
N ASN A 145 -11.96 6.76 36.15
CA ASN A 145 -12.18 6.41 34.74
C ASN A 145 -11.15 5.38 34.22
N VAL A 146 -10.47 4.66 35.12
CA VAL A 146 -9.53 3.60 34.75
C VAL A 146 -10.29 2.29 34.57
N PRO A 147 -10.37 1.75 33.34
CA PRO A 147 -11.07 0.50 33.08
C PRO A 147 -10.39 -0.67 33.80
N ASP A 148 -11.16 -1.73 34.06
CA ASP A 148 -10.58 -3.02 34.42
C ASP A 148 -10.09 -3.70 33.13
N VAL A 149 -8.80 -4.01 33.08
CA VAL A 149 -8.13 -4.47 31.86
C VAL A 149 -7.61 -5.88 32.09
N ASP A 150 -7.92 -6.79 31.16
CA ASP A 150 -7.29 -8.10 31.15
C ASP A 150 -5.80 -7.95 30.82
N VAL A 151 -4.96 -8.11 31.86
CA VAL A 151 -3.51 -7.98 31.74
C VAL A 151 -2.92 -9.06 30.83
N ALA A 152 -3.52 -10.25 30.76
CA ALA A 152 -3.04 -11.32 29.90
C ALA A 152 -3.30 -10.99 28.42
N GLU A 153 -4.49 -10.49 28.09
CA GLU A 153 -4.80 -10.04 26.73
C GLU A 153 -3.91 -8.86 26.31
N LEU A 154 -3.69 -7.90 27.20
CA LEU A 154 -2.81 -6.76 26.95
C LEU A 154 -1.34 -7.20 26.78
N GLU A 155 -0.89 -8.17 27.57
CA GLU A 155 0.43 -8.78 27.41
C GLU A 155 0.57 -9.45 26.05
N ASP A 156 -0.42 -10.24 25.60
CA ASP A 156 -0.40 -10.88 24.29
C ASP A 156 -0.30 -9.85 23.16
N ARG A 157 -1.03 -8.73 23.25
CA ARG A 157 -0.91 -7.62 22.28
C ARG A 157 0.49 -7.01 22.27
N ILE A 158 1.14 -6.88 23.43
CA ILE A 158 2.53 -6.40 23.53
C ILE A 158 3.52 -7.44 22.98
N VAL A 159 3.29 -8.73 23.22
CA VAL A 159 4.09 -9.83 22.65
C VAL A 159 4.05 -9.77 21.12
N GLN A 160 2.85 -9.56 20.54
CA GLN A 160 2.69 -9.39 19.09
C GLN A 160 3.43 -8.14 18.59
N ALA A 161 3.32 -7.01 19.29
CA ALA A 161 4.05 -5.80 18.91
C ALA A 161 5.59 -6.00 18.94
N ALA A 162 6.09 -6.83 19.86
CA ALA A 162 7.50 -7.15 20.01
C ALA A 162 8.01 -8.22 19.02
N ARG A 163 7.17 -8.80 18.15
CA ARG A 163 7.64 -9.76 17.14
C ARG A 163 8.57 -9.09 16.12
N ARG A 164 9.54 -9.85 15.60
CA ARG A 164 10.38 -9.37 14.51
C ARG A 164 9.56 -9.44 13.23
N TRP A 165 9.70 -8.45 12.37
CA TRP A 165 9.06 -8.44 11.06
C TRP A 165 9.32 -9.73 10.26
N GLN A 166 10.50 -10.33 10.40
CA GLN A 166 10.85 -11.61 9.76
C GLN A 166 10.08 -12.81 10.33
N ASP A 167 9.75 -12.81 11.62
CA ASP A 167 8.95 -13.87 12.24
C ASP A 167 7.53 -13.82 11.66
N ASP A 168 6.97 -12.61 11.52
CA ASP A 168 5.65 -12.40 10.91
C ASP A 168 5.64 -12.73 9.40
N LEU A 169 6.75 -12.45 8.70
CA LEU A 169 6.91 -12.85 7.30
C LEU A 169 6.92 -14.38 7.17
N ALA A 170 7.63 -15.08 8.05
CA ALA A 170 7.69 -16.54 8.06
C ALA A 170 6.29 -17.15 8.23
N ASP A 171 5.55 -16.69 9.24
CA ASP A 171 4.18 -17.14 9.50
C ASP A 171 3.26 -16.85 8.30
N ALA A 172 3.33 -15.65 7.73
CA ALA A 172 2.49 -15.26 6.59
C ALA A 172 2.81 -16.04 5.31
N LEU A 173 4.10 -16.36 5.06
CA LEU A 173 4.51 -17.17 3.91
C LEU A 173 4.06 -18.63 4.05
N LEU A 174 4.11 -19.19 5.26
CA LEU A 174 3.63 -20.54 5.55
C LEU A 174 2.09 -20.62 5.42
N GLU A 175 1.37 -19.64 5.96
CA GLU A 175 -0.09 -19.54 5.88
C GLU A 175 -0.57 -19.45 4.41
N ARG A 176 0.10 -18.64 3.58
CA ARG A 176 -0.29 -18.40 2.18
C ARG A 176 0.18 -19.50 1.23
N GLY A 177 1.38 -20.02 1.43
CA GLY A 177 2.07 -20.92 0.49
C GLY A 177 2.13 -22.39 0.91
N GLY A 178 1.74 -22.72 2.14
CA GLY A 178 2.01 -24.03 2.75
C GLY A 178 3.49 -24.21 3.12
N GLU A 179 3.81 -25.33 3.77
CA GLU A 179 5.16 -25.56 4.32
C GLU A 179 6.27 -25.54 3.27
N GLU A 180 6.08 -26.21 2.14
CA GLU A 180 7.14 -26.36 1.14
C GLU A 180 7.47 -25.03 0.44
N ARG A 181 6.46 -24.38 -0.15
CA ARG A 181 6.64 -23.09 -0.85
C ARG A 181 6.95 -21.98 0.14
N GLY A 182 6.32 -21.96 1.31
CA GLY A 182 6.59 -20.98 2.36
C GLY A 182 8.04 -21.00 2.83
N ASN A 183 8.58 -22.18 3.16
CA ASN A 183 9.98 -22.32 3.56
C ASN A 183 10.96 -21.96 2.43
N ARG A 184 10.63 -22.27 1.17
CA ARG A 184 11.46 -21.88 0.01
C ARG A 184 11.53 -20.37 -0.13
N LEU A 185 10.38 -19.69 -0.09
CA LEU A 185 10.32 -18.23 -0.17
C LEU A 185 10.98 -17.56 1.04
N LEU A 186 10.82 -18.12 2.24
CA LEU A 186 11.45 -17.60 3.44
C LEU A 186 12.99 -17.65 3.35
N ARG A 187 13.56 -18.77 2.88
CA ARG A 187 15.03 -18.86 2.65
C ARG A 187 15.54 -17.78 1.68
N ARG A 188 14.73 -17.42 0.68
CA ARG A 188 15.09 -16.43 -0.34
C ARG A 188 14.92 -14.99 0.16
N TYR A 189 13.86 -14.70 0.91
CA TYR A 189 13.42 -13.33 1.21
C TYR A 189 13.57 -12.89 2.67
N ALA A 190 13.88 -13.76 3.63
CA ALA A 190 13.95 -13.41 5.05
C ALA A 190 14.87 -12.21 5.35
N GLY A 191 15.98 -12.09 4.62
CA GLY A 191 16.93 -10.98 4.72
C GLY A 191 16.87 -9.98 3.56
N ALA A 192 15.92 -10.12 2.63
CA ALA A 192 15.93 -9.36 1.38
C ALA A 192 15.38 -7.93 1.52
N PHE A 193 14.55 -7.68 2.53
CA PHE A 193 13.86 -6.40 2.70
C PHE A 193 14.66 -5.39 3.54
N PRO A 194 14.87 -4.16 3.06
CA PRO A 194 15.61 -3.12 3.79
C PRO A 194 14.83 -2.63 5.03
N ALA A 195 15.52 -1.92 5.93
CA ALA A 195 14.89 -1.39 7.16
C ALA A 195 13.69 -0.48 6.87
N GLY A 196 13.83 0.49 5.95
CA GLY A 196 12.73 1.40 5.60
C GLY A 196 11.47 0.67 5.12
N PHE A 197 11.61 -0.38 4.29
CA PHE A 197 10.45 -1.17 3.86
C PHE A 197 9.74 -1.82 5.06
N ARG A 198 10.51 -2.36 6.01
CA ARG A 198 9.96 -3.03 7.20
C ARG A 198 9.30 -2.07 8.19
N GLU A 199 9.68 -0.78 8.14
CA GLU A 199 9.04 0.30 8.89
C GLU A 199 7.74 0.75 8.22
N ASP A 200 7.71 0.79 6.89
CA ASP A 200 6.55 1.26 6.10
C ASP A 200 5.46 0.20 5.90
N TYR A 201 5.81 -1.10 5.80
CA TYR A 201 4.86 -2.17 5.45
C TYR A 201 4.87 -3.33 6.43
N ALA A 202 3.67 -3.81 6.76
CA ALA A 202 3.47 -5.04 7.51
C ALA A 202 3.95 -6.27 6.70
N ALA A 203 4.55 -7.25 7.40
CA ALA A 203 5.12 -8.45 6.77
C ALA A 203 4.12 -9.26 5.94
N ARG A 204 2.84 -9.30 6.35
CA ARG A 204 1.77 -9.97 5.61
C ARG A 204 1.53 -9.36 4.22
N LEU A 205 1.73 -8.05 4.04
CA LEU A 205 1.61 -7.39 2.74
C LEU A 205 2.77 -7.78 1.81
N ALA A 206 3.96 -7.98 2.38
CA ALA A 206 5.16 -8.36 1.64
C ALA A 206 5.02 -9.73 0.96
N VAL A 207 4.12 -10.61 1.42
CA VAL A 207 3.83 -11.87 0.74
C VAL A 207 3.29 -11.63 -0.67
N ARG A 208 2.40 -10.65 -0.85
CA ARG A 208 1.89 -10.27 -2.17
C ARG A 208 2.98 -9.63 -3.02
N ASP A 209 3.83 -8.81 -2.41
CA ASP A 209 4.99 -8.23 -3.10
C ASP A 209 5.93 -9.35 -3.62
N ILE A 210 6.18 -10.39 -2.81
CA ILE A 210 6.96 -11.57 -3.22
C ILE A 210 6.30 -12.30 -4.41
N GLU A 211 4.99 -12.52 -4.37
CA GLU A 211 4.26 -13.13 -5.50
C GLU A 211 4.44 -12.36 -6.82
N LEU A 212 4.51 -11.02 -6.75
CA LEU A 212 4.73 -10.15 -7.90
C LEU A 212 6.20 -10.11 -8.35
N MET A 213 7.14 -10.31 -7.43
CA MET A 213 8.57 -10.32 -7.71
C MET A 213 9.08 -11.65 -8.29
N GLU A 214 8.51 -12.78 -7.88
CA GLU A 214 8.96 -14.11 -8.31
C GLU A 214 9.05 -14.30 -9.84
N PRO A 215 8.07 -13.83 -10.66
CA PRO A 215 8.17 -13.90 -12.12
C PRO A 215 9.37 -13.15 -12.71
N LEU A 216 9.93 -12.16 -11.99
CA LEU A 216 11.02 -11.32 -12.45
C LEU A 216 12.41 -11.93 -12.20
N LEU A 217 12.52 -12.94 -11.34
CA LEU A 217 13.82 -13.50 -10.91
C LEU A 217 14.61 -14.18 -12.04
N GLY A 218 13.93 -14.62 -13.10
CA GLY A 218 14.55 -15.22 -14.29
C GLY A 218 14.60 -14.30 -15.51
N ALA A 219 14.06 -13.08 -15.41
CA ALA A 219 14.07 -12.11 -16.50
C ALA A 219 15.44 -11.41 -16.57
N ASN A 220 16.01 -11.29 -17.76
CA ASN A 220 17.20 -10.45 -17.92
C ASN A 220 16.79 -8.98 -17.82
N ALA A 221 17.68 -8.13 -17.29
CA ALA A 221 17.45 -6.68 -17.24
C ALA A 221 17.17 -6.05 -18.62
N ALA A 222 17.59 -6.72 -19.70
CA ALA A 222 17.35 -6.34 -21.08
C ALA A 222 15.91 -6.62 -21.57
N ASP A 223 15.18 -7.52 -20.92
CA ASP A 223 13.85 -7.95 -21.37
C ASP A 223 12.75 -6.92 -21.04
N ASN A 224 13.11 -5.85 -20.32
CA ASN A 224 12.24 -4.74 -19.91
C ASN A 224 10.92 -5.21 -19.23
N VAL A 225 10.95 -6.38 -18.60
CA VAL A 225 9.80 -6.98 -17.91
C VAL A 225 9.60 -6.28 -16.58
N LEU A 226 8.35 -5.92 -16.32
CA LEU A 226 7.91 -5.38 -15.04
C LEU A 226 6.66 -6.10 -14.57
N THR A 227 6.51 -6.19 -13.26
CA THR A 227 5.22 -6.49 -12.63
C THR A 227 4.77 -5.26 -11.87
N MET A 228 3.48 -5.19 -11.60
CA MET A 228 2.90 -4.00 -11.01
C MET A 228 1.64 -4.33 -10.22
N GLN A 229 1.23 -3.39 -9.39
CA GLN A 229 -0.01 -3.48 -8.65
C GLN A 229 -0.59 -2.10 -8.38
N LEU A 230 -1.77 -1.82 -8.93
CA LEU A 230 -2.60 -0.70 -8.51
C LEU A 230 -3.43 -1.12 -7.29
N TYR A 231 -3.44 -0.34 -6.22
CA TYR A 231 -4.22 -0.64 -5.03
C TYR A 231 -4.66 0.62 -4.28
N ARG A 232 -5.58 0.45 -3.33
CA ARG A 232 -6.01 1.51 -2.41
C ARG A 232 -5.74 1.05 -0.97
N PRO A 233 -5.02 1.83 -0.15
CA PRO A 233 -4.89 1.55 1.28
C PRO A 233 -6.26 1.60 1.98
N LEU A 234 -6.45 0.78 3.02
CA LEU A 234 -7.72 0.63 3.75
C LEU A 234 -8.27 1.95 4.33
N GLU A 235 -7.38 2.86 4.73
CA GLU A 235 -7.73 4.15 5.36
C GLU A 235 -7.54 5.35 4.42
N ALA A 236 -7.35 5.11 3.12
CA ALA A 236 -7.11 6.18 2.16
C ALA A 236 -8.40 6.96 1.82
N PRO A 237 -8.32 8.29 1.63
CA PRO A 237 -9.48 9.07 1.21
C PRO A 237 -9.96 8.66 -0.20
N PRO A 238 -11.22 9.01 -0.56
CA PRO A 238 -11.71 8.91 -1.94
C PRO A 238 -10.73 9.49 -2.96
N GLY A 239 -10.49 8.79 -4.07
CA GLY A 239 -9.58 9.22 -5.14
C GLY A 239 -8.08 8.94 -4.88
N ALA A 240 -7.68 8.59 -3.65
CA ALA A 240 -6.30 8.18 -3.38
C ALA A 240 -6.04 6.75 -3.88
N LEU A 241 -4.92 6.61 -4.58
CA LEU A 241 -4.45 5.38 -5.20
C LEU A 241 -2.97 5.19 -4.89
N ARG A 242 -2.53 3.94 -4.87
CA ARG A 242 -1.12 3.59 -4.84
C ARG A 242 -0.79 2.65 -5.98
N PHE A 243 0.40 2.80 -6.53
CA PHE A 243 0.86 1.98 -7.65
C PHE A 243 2.28 1.51 -7.41
N LYS A 244 2.43 0.20 -7.27
CA LYS A 244 3.73 -0.45 -7.15
C LYS A 244 4.21 -0.90 -8.52
N ILE A 245 5.49 -0.67 -8.80
CA ILE A 245 6.20 -1.19 -9.97
C ILE A 245 7.41 -1.97 -9.46
N TYR A 246 7.60 -3.19 -9.96
CA TYR A 246 8.77 -4.02 -9.65
C TYR A 246 9.58 -4.28 -10.91
N ARG A 247 10.89 -4.18 -10.80
CA ARG A 247 11.81 -4.41 -11.91
C ARG A 247 13.10 -5.07 -11.43
N ALA A 248 13.56 -6.08 -12.16
CA ALA A 248 14.84 -6.73 -11.88
C ALA A 248 16.04 -5.86 -12.34
N GLY A 249 17.11 -5.88 -11.54
CA GLY A 249 18.40 -5.29 -11.89
C GLY A 249 18.54 -3.83 -11.50
N GLN A 250 18.46 -2.91 -12.46
CA GLN A 250 18.77 -1.50 -12.26
C GLN A 250 17.54 -0.69 -11.81
N PRO A 251 17.73 0.34 -10.97
CA PRO A 251 16.64 1.22 -10.56
C PRO A 251 15.99 1.86 -11.78
N THR A 252 14.67 1.99 -11.73
CA THR A 252 13.93 2.75 -12.74
C THR A 252 14.21 4.24 -12.54
N SER A 253 14.53 4.96 -13.62
CA SER A 253 14.61 6.42 -13.55
C SER A 253 13.20 7.00 -13.38
N LEU A 254 13.02 7.77 -12.30
CA LEU A 254 11.83 8.57 -12.02
C LEU A 254 11.36 9.42 -13.20
N SER A 255 12.32 9.99 -13.93
CA SER A 255 12.05 10.84 -15.10
C SER A 255 11.35 10.08 -16.23
N HIS A 256 11.42 8.75 -16.23
CA HIS A 256 10.81 7.90 -17.24
C HIS A 256 9.36 7.52 -16.89
N SER A 257 9.06 7.18 -15.64
CA SER A 257 7.73 6.71 -15.23
C SER A 257 6.73 7.83 -14.97
N LEU A 258 7.17 8.97 -14.42
CA LEU A 258 6.26 10.06 -14.05
C LEU A 258 5.40 10.58 -15.21
N PRO A 259 5.96 10.88 -16.41
CA PRO A 259 5.14 11.35 -17.53
C PRO A 259 4.08 10.32 -17.97
N MET A 260 4.39 9.02 -17.83
CA MET A 260 3.45 7.95 -18.19
C MET A 260 2.26 7.90 -17.23
N LEU A 261 2.53 8.07 -15.93
CA LEU A 261 1.49 8.13 -14.90
C LEU A 261 0.62 9.38 -15.06
N GLU A 262 1.24 10.55 -15.29
CA GLU A 262 0.52 11.80 -15.51
C GLU A 262 -0.43 11.73 -16.72
N HIS A 263 0.04 11.17 -17.84
CA HIS A 263 -0.79 10.94 -19.02
C HIS A 263 -1.89 9.88 -18.82
N LEU A 264 -1.78 9.00 -17.82
CA LEU A 264 -2.86 8.07 -17.45
C LEU A 264 -3.93 8.71 -16.54
N GLY A 265 -3.78 9.98 -16.17
CA GLY A 265 -4.82 10.74 -15.47
C GLY A 265 -4.63 10.83 -13.95
N VAL A 266 -3.42 10.59 -13.44
CA VAL A 266 -3.09 10.70 -12.03
C VAL A 266 -2.02 11.76 -11.76
N ARG A 267 -2.08 12.40 -10.60
CA ARG A 267 -0.98 13.19 -10.05
C ARG A 267 -0.21 12.32 -9.07
N VAL A 268 1.11 12.36 -9.16
CA VAL A 268 1.99 11.63 -8.24
C VAL A 268 2.42 12.60 -7.14
N ASN A 269 2.10 12.25 -5.90
CA ASN A 269 2.34 13.11 -4.74
C ASN A 269 3.55 12.66 -3.92
N GLU A 270 3.80 11.34 -3.87
CA GLU A 270 4.96 10.76 -3.19
C GLU A 270 5.47 9.52 -3.93
N GLU A 271 6.73 9.18 -3.71
CA GLU A 271 7.33 7.93 -4.15
C GLU A 271 8.17 7.34 -3.02
N ARG A 272 8.09 6.02 -2.84
CA ARG A 272 8.95 5.26 -1.93
C ARG A 272 9.70 4.15 -2.70
N PRO A 273 11.00 4.36 -3.02
CA PRO A 273 11.81 3.35 -3.67
C PRO A 273 12.48 2.41 -2.65
N TYR A 274 12.49 1.11 -2.95
CA TYR A 274 13.19 0.11 -2.14
C TYR A 274 13.95 -0.86 -3.05
N CYS A 275 15.20 -1.12 -2.68
CA CYS A 275 16.00 -2.19 -3.27
C CYS A 275 15.82 -3.46 -2.42
N ILE A 276 15.17 -4.46 -2.99
CA ILE A 276 14.93 -5.76 -2.35
C ILE A 276 15.95 -6.73 -2.93
N ALA A 277 16.72 -7.41 -2.08
CA ALA A 277 17.84 -8.28 -2.50
C ALA A 277 17.57 -9.74 -2.13
N PRO A 278 16.90 -10.53 -3.00
CA PRO A 278 16.74 -11.97 -2.80
C PRO A 278 18.10 -12.68 -2.72
N ALA A 279 18.22 -13.72 -1.90
CA ALA A 279 19.50 -14.37 -1.64
C ALA A 279 20.14 -15.09 -2.86
N ASP A 280 19.33 -15.50 -3.83
CA ASP A 280 19.72 -16.33 -4.98
C ASP A 280 19.40 -15.68 -6.35
N ALA A 281 19.15 -14.36 -6.37
CA ALA A 281 18.82 -13.63 -7.60
C ALA A 281 19.36 -12.20 -7.59
N ALA A 282 19.28 -11.53 -8.76
CA ALA A 282 19.59 -10.10 -8.84
C ALA A 282 18.60 -9.28 -7.98
N PRO A 283 19.02 -8.11 -7.45
CA PRO A 283 18.12 -7.22 -6.74
C PRO A 283 16.93 -6.80 -7.59
N ILE A 284 15.79 -6.64 -6.93
CA ILE A 284 14.57 -6.11 -7.51
C ILE A 284 14.31 -4.73 -6.91
N TRP A 285 14.11 -3.75 -7.78
CA TRP A 285 13.69 -2.42 -7.39
C TRP A 285 12.17 -2.37 -7.36
N MET A 286 11.63 -2.02 -6.20
CA MET A 286 10.22 -1.69 -6.01
C MET A 286 10.09 -0.18 -5.89
N HIS A 287 9.19 0.40 -6.68
CA HIS A 287 8.78 1.80 -6.56
C HIS A 287 7.30 1.82 -6.20
N ASP A 288 6.95 2.43 -5.07
CA ASP A 288 5.56 2.61 -4.66
C ASP A 288 5.16 4.09 -4.74
N PHE A 289 4.29 4.41 -5.68
CA PHE A 289 3.81 5.76 -5.95
C PHE A 289 2.51 6.02 -5.20
N GLY A 290 2.48 7.07 -4.38
CA GLY A 290 1.23 7.62 -3.84
C GLY A 290 0.64 8.63 -4.83
N MET A 291 -0.60 8.40 -5.24
CA MET A 291 -1.22 9.10 -6.37
C MET A 291 -2.65 9.52 -6.07
N GLU A 292 -3.12 10.54 -6.79
CA GLU A 292 -4.49 11.00 -6.78
C GLU A 292 -5.00 11.20 -8.21
N THR A 293 -6.26 10.92 -8.47
CA THR A 293 -6.89 11.28 -9.75
C THR A 293 -6.90 12.79 -9.96
N ILE A 294 -6.59 13.25 -11.19
CA ILE A 294 -6.51 14.69 -11.51
C ILE A 294 -7.81 15.45 -11.21
N ASP A 295 -8.95 14.80 -11.41
CA ASP A 295 -10.30 15.34 -11.20
C ASP A 295 -10.88 15.04 -9.81
N GLY A 296 -10.12 14.36 -8.93
CA GLY A 296 -10.59 13.93 -7.61
C GLY A 296 -11.73 12.92 -7.64
N SER A 297 -12.00 12.28 -8.77
CA SER A 297 -13.08 11.32 -8.92
C SER A 297 -12.81 10.01 -8.18
N GLU A 298 -13.86 9.38 -7.67
CA GLU A 298 -13.75 8.01 -7.17
C GLU A 298 -13.56 7.03 -8.32
N VAL A 299 -12.51 6.22 -8.22
CA VAL A 299 -12.22 5.14 -9.16
C VAL A 299 -12.71 3.82 -8.57
N ASP A 300 -13.53 3.09 -9.32
CA ASP A 300 -13.75 1.67 -9.06
C ASP A 300 -12.45 0.91 -9.36
N LEU A 301 -11.74 0.54 -8.30
CA LEU A 301 -10.44 -0.08 -8.39
C LEU A 301 -10.51 -1.48 -9.02
N ASP A 302 -11.60 -2.22 -8.79
CA ASP A 302 -11.70 -3.59 -9.28
C ASP A 302 -11.84 -3.61 -10.80
N GLU A 303 -12.60 -2.67 -11.37
CA GLU A 303 -12.68 -2.51 -12.83
C GLU A 303 -11.46 -1.79 -13.43
N ALA A 304 -10.88 -0.80 -12.74
CA ALA A 304 -9.81 0.02 -13.28
C ALA A 304 -8.44 -0.66 -13.26
N ARG A 305 -8.16 -1.49 -12.25
CA ARG A 305 -6.84 -2.10 -12.00
C ARG A 305 -6.25 -2.74 -13.26
N ALA A 306 -6.96 -3.68 -13.87
CA ALA A 306 -6.44 -4.40 -15.03
C ALA A 306 -6.23 -3.50 -16.25
N ARG A 307 -7.13 -2.52 -16.48
CA ARG A 307 -7.02 -1.58 -17.60
C ARG A 307 -5.83 -0.63 -17.44
N PHE A 308 -5.64 -0.12 -16.22
CA PHE A 308 -4.54 0.77 -15.88
C PHE A 308 -3.19 0.05 -15.98
N GLU A 309 -3.08 -1.15 -15.39
CA GLU A 309 -1.87 -1.95 -15.41
C GLU A 309 -1.48 -2.36 -16.85
N ASP A 310 -2.43 -2.83 -17.67
CA ASP A 310 -2.17 -3.16 -19.08
C ASP A 310 -1.80 -1.92 -19.90
N ALA A 311 -2.49 -0.78 -19.71
CA ALA A 311 -2.13 0.45 -20.40
C ALA A 311 -0.72 0.92 -20.03
N PHE A 312 -0.36 0.92 -18.74
CA PHE A 312 0.97 1.29 -18.28
C PHE A 312 2.06 0.38 -18.86
N ALA A 313 1.85 -0.95 -18.84
CA ALA A 313 2.77 -1.91 -19.46
C ALA A 313 3.05 -1.59 -20.95
N ARG A 314 2.00 -1.27 -21.73
CA ARG A 314 2.13 -0.99 -23.16
C ARG A 314 2.81 0.35 -23.45
N ILE A 315 2.57 1.37 -22.62
CA ILE A 315 3.29 2.64 -22.71
C ILE A 315 4.77 2.41 -22.40
N TRP A 316 5.03 1.63 -21.34
CA TRP A 316 6.38 1.30 -20.92
C TRP A 316 7.18 0.50 -21.97
N SER A 317 6.54 -0.44 -22.67
CA SER A 317 7.17 -1.21 -23.75
C SER A 317 7.30 -0.43 -25.07
N GLY A 318 6.70 0.77 -25.16
CA GLY A 318 6.67 1.58 -26.37
C GLY A 318 5.65 1.13 -27.42
N GLU A 319 4.74 0.22 -27.06
CA GLU A 319 3.65 -0.26 -27.92
C GLU A 319 2.45 0.69 -27.97
N LEU A 320 2.29 1.52 -26.94
CA LEU A 320 1.27 2.56 -26.85
C LEU A 320 1.94 3.94 -26.80
N GLU A 321 1.38 4.91 -27.51
CA GLU A 321 1.84 6.29 -27.41
C GLU A 321 1.58 6.87 -26.02
N ASN A 322 2.52 7.69 -25.54
CA ASN A 322 2.43 8.38 -24.25
C ASN A 322 1.85 9.80 -24.45
N ASP A 323 0.52 9.90 -24.55
CA ASP A 323 -0.22 11.15 -24.77
C ASP A 323 -1.45 11.28 -23.85
N ASP A 324 -2.08 12.46 -23.85
CA ASP A 324 -3.18 12.78 -22.92
C ASP A 324 -4.45 11.96 -23.14
N LEU A 325 -4.62 11.29 -24.30
CA LEU A 325 -5.76 10.39 -24.50
C LEU A 325 -5.75 9.21 -23.52
N ASN A 326 -4.58 8.86 -22.97
CA ASN A 326 -4.45 7.80 -22.00
C ASN A 326 -5.22 8.09 -20.69
N ARG A 327 -5.56 9.35 -20.40
CA ARG A 327 -6.41 9.72 -19.25
C ARG A 327 -7.79 9.08 -19.30
N LEU A 328 -8.29 8.80 -20.52
CA LEU A 328 -9.56 8.13 -20.74
C LEU A 328 -9.59 6.67 -20.23
N VAL A 329 -8.43 6.08 -19.93
CA VAL A 329 -8.36 4.76 -19.29
C VAL A 329 -9.03 4.78 -17.92
N LEU A 330 -8.71 5.80 -17.10
CA LEU A 330 -9.35 6.00 -15.81
C LEU A 330 -10.67 6.75 -15.94
N GLN A 331 -10.66 7.92 -16.57
CA GLN A 331 -11.81 8.84 -16.59
C GLN A 331 -13.01 8.29 -17.36
N ALA A 332 -12.75 7.61 -18.48
CA ALA A 332 -13.78 7.03 -19.34
C ALA A 332 -13.78 5.50 -19.29
N GLY A 333 -13.02 4.86 -18.40
CA GLY A 333 -13.00 3.39 -18.27
C GLY A 333 -12.68 2.69 -19.60
N LEU A 334 -11.87 3.30 -20.46
CA LEU A 334 -11.53 2.71 -21.74
C LEU A 334 -10.31 1.79 -21.60
N THR A 335 -10.28 0.73 -22.37
CA THR A 335 -9.04 -0.04 -22.58
C THR A 335 -8.08 0.77 -23.47
N TRP A 336 -6.78 0.46 -23.42
CA TRP A 336 -5.79 1.10 -24.30
C TRP A 336 -6.15 0.94 -25.80
N ARG A 337 -6.79 -0.19 -26.17
CA ARG A 337 -7.24 -0.45 -27.55
C ARG A 337 -8.35 0.47 -27.98
N GLU A 338 -9.26 0.79 -27.06
CA GLU A 338 -10.36 1.70 -27.31
C GLU A 338 -9.87 3.14 -27.41
N VAL A 339 -8.94 3.54 -26.54
CA VAL A 339 -8.23 4.82 -26.65
C VAL A 339 -7.53 4.95 -28.01
N ARG A 340 -6.91 3.87 -28.50
CA ARG A 340 -6.28 3.83 -29.83
C ARG A 340 -7.25 4.09 -30.99
N ILE A 341 -8.54 3.78 -30.84
CA ILE A 341 -9.57 4.12 -31.82
C ILE A 341 -9.68 5.65 -31.93
N LEU A 342 -9.85 6.33 -30.80
CA LEU A 342 -9.96 7.79 -30.74
C LEU A 342 -8.69 8.46 -31.28
N ARG A 343 -7.51 7.95 -30.89
CA ARG A 343 -6.21 8.43 -31.42
C ARG A 343 -6.14 8.34 -32.93
N ALA A 344 -6.59 7.23 -33.52
CA ALA A 344 -6.59 7.08 -34.97
C ALA A 344 -7.59 8.02 -35.67
N TYR A 345 -8.75 8.30 -35.06
CA TYR A 345 -9.69 9.31 -35.56
C TYR A 345 -9.11 10.73 -35.46
N ALA A 346 -8.46 11.10 -34.36
CA ALA A 346 -7.81 12.39 -34.18
C ALA A 346 -6.78 12.66 -35.29
N ARG A 347 -5.86 11.70 -35.51
CA ARG A 347 -4.83 11.81 -36.56
C ARG A 347 -5.44 11.93 -37.96
N TYR A 348 -6.51 11.19 -38.24
CA TYR A 348 -7.21 11.31 -39.52
C TYR A 348 -7.89 12.66 -39.69
N ILE A 349 -8.58 13.16 -38.66
CA ILE A 349 -9.25 14.48 -38.68
C ILE A 349 -8.23 15.58 -38.98
N ARG A 350 -7.03 15.48 -38.39
CA ARG A 350 -5.92 16.37 -38.72
C ARG A 350 -5.47 16.23 -40.17
N GLN A 351 -5.32 15.00 -40.66
CA GLN A 351 -4.89 14.72 -42.04
C GLN A 351 -5.84 15.28 -43.10
N ILE A 352 -7.16 15.29 -42.84
CA ILE A 352 -8.17 15.86 -43.75
C ILE A 352 -8.32 17.39 -43.63
N GLY A 353 -7.38 18.06 -42.95
CA GLY A 353 -7.26 19.51 -42.92
C GLY A 353 -8.07 20.21 -41.84
N SER A 354 -8.43 19.54 -40.73
CA SER A 354 -9.00 20.23 -39.56
C SER A 354 -8.04 21.31 -39.04
N THR A 355 -8.60 22.46 -38.65
CA THR A 355 -7.86 23.59 -38.10
C THR A 355 -7.41 23.36 -36.66
N PHE A 356 -8.02 22.39 -35.96
CA PHE A 356 -7.69 22.05 -34.58
C PHE A 356 -6.38 21.25 -34.50
N SER A 357 -5.57 21.51 -33.47
CA SER A 357 -4.35 20.75 -33.17
C SER A 357 -4.69 19.38 -32.55
N ASN A 358 -3.77 18.43 -32.60
CA ASN A 358 -3.95 17.15 -31.92
C ASN A 358 -4.16 17.34 -30.42
N ALA A 359 -3.27 18.09 -29.75
CA ALA A 359 -3.39 18.39 -28.32
C ALA A 359 -4.76 18.98 -27.94
N TYR A 360 -5.34 19.84 -28.78
CA TYR A 360 -6.66 20.40 -28.49
C TYR A 360 -7.80 19.40 -28.69
N MET A 361 -7.70 18.51 -29.69
CA MET A 361 -8.64 17.40 -29.83
C MET A 361 -8.55 16.40 -28.67
N GLU A 362 -7.34 16.15 -28.16
CA GLU A 362 -7.10 15.30 -26.98
C GLU A 362 -7.72 15.93 -25.73
N SER A 363 -7.54 17.24 -25.53
CA SER A 363 -8.19 17.99 -24.44
C SER A 363 -9.71 17.97 -24.54
N ALA A 364 -10.29 18.10 -25.73
CA ALA A 364 -11.75 18.04 -25.92
C ALA A 364 -12.32 16.66 -25.56
N LEU A 365 -11.64 15.57 -25.93
CA LEU A 365 -12.06 14.21 -25.59
C LEU A 365 -11.91 13.92 -24.08
N THR A 366 -10.78 14.33 -23.49
CA THR A 366 -10.51 14.11 -22.05
C THR A 366 -11.35 15.01 -21.15
N GLY A 367 -11.73 16.19 -21.60
CA GLY A 367 -12.69 17.07 -20.92
C GLY A 367 -14.13 16.55 -20.96
N ASN A 368 -14.45 15.65 -21.90
CA ASN A 368 -15.79 15.09 -22.09
C ASN A 368 -15.76 13.55 -22.10
N PRO A 369 -15.34 12.90 -20.98
CA PRO A 369 -15.06 11.45 -20.94
C PRO A 369 -16.29 10.58 -21.19
N SER A 370 -17.49 11.03 -20.79
CA SER A 370 -18.76 10.34 -21.06
C SER A 370 -19.05 10.26 -22.56
N ILE A 371 -18.83 11.35 -23.30
CA ILE A 371 -18.99 11.43 -24.76
C ILE A 371 -17.91 10.58 -25.44
N ALA A 372 -16.66 10.65 -25.00
CA ALA A 372 -15.58 9.82 -25.52
C ALA A 372 -15.91 8.32 -25.38
N ARG A 373 -16.41 7.88 -24.22
CA ARG A 373 -16.91 6.51 -24.00
C ARG A 373 -18.05 6.17 -24.94
N ALA A 374 -19.03 7.06 -25.09
CA ALA A 374 -20.18 6.85 -25.96
C ALA A 374 -19.77 6.72 -27.45
N LEU A 375 -18.83 7.53 -27.92
CA LEU A 375 -18.24 7.44 -29.26
C LEU A 375 -17.59 6.07 -29.48
N VAL A 376 -16.75 5.61 -28.55
CA VAL A 376 -16.16 4.26 -28.64
C VAL A 376 -17.23 3.18 -28.64
N ARG A 377 -18.24 3.28 -27.78
CA ARG A 377 -19.34 2.30 -27.72
C ARG A 377 -20.11 2.26 -29.04
N LEU A 378 -20.38 3.41 -29.65
CA LEU A 378 -21.00 3.51 -30.98
C LEU A 378 -20.11 2.85 -32.04
N PHE A 379 -18.80 3.08 -32.00
CA PHE A 379 -17.86 2.42 -32.91
C PHE A 379 -17.93 0.90 -32.78
N LEU A 380 -17.88 0.38 -31.55
CA LEU A 380 -17.90 -1.05 -31.27
C LEU A 380 -19.18 -1.68 -31.81
N VAL A 381 -20.34 -1.16 -31.40
CA VAL A 381 -21.64 -1.66 -31.85
C VAL A 381 -21.77 -1.60 -33.36
N ARG A 382 -21.45 -0.46 -33.99
CA ARG A 382 -21.66 -0.25 -35.45
C ARG A 382 -20.81 -1.17 -36.33
N LEU A 383 -19.68 -1.66 -35.82
CA LEU A 383 -18.73 -2.45 -36.60
C LEU A 383 -18.54 -3.88 -36.07
N ASP A 384 -19.30 -4.26 -35.04
CA ASP A 384 -19.27 -5.61 -34.47
C ASP A 384 -19.80 -6.64 -35.48
N PRO A 385 -18.96 -7.59 -35.94
CA PRO A 385 -19.38 -8.64 -36.86
C PRO A 385 -20.29 -9.69 -36.22
N THR A 386 -20.37 -9.75 -34.89
CA THR A 386 -21.14 -10.75 -34.15
C THR A 386 -22.60 -10.35 -33.96
N LEU A 387 -22.90 -9.04 -34.03
CA LEU A 387 -24.26 -8.50 -33.91
C LEU A 387 -25.04 -8.64 -35.21
N ALA A 388 -26.32 -9.03 -35.10
CA ALA A 388 -27.25 -9.05 -36.21
C ALA A 388 -27.58 -7.62 -36.70
N GLU A 389 -27.79 -7.44 -38.01
CA GLU A 389 -27.95 -6.09 -38.61
C GLU A 389 -29.07 -5.24 -37.99
N ALA A 390 -30.21 -5.86 -37.67
CA ALA A 390 -31.35 -5.17 -37.06
C ALA A 390 -31.08 -4.72 -35.62
N GLU A 391 -30.35 -5.52 -34.84
CA GLU A 391 -29.91 -5.16 -33.49
C GLU A 391 -28.85 -4.07 -33.54
N ARG A 392 -27.87 -4.25 -34.43
CA ARG A 392 -26.79 -3.30 -34.67
C ARG A 392 -27.31 -1.92 -35.04
N SER A 393 -28.27 -1.85 -35.96
CA SER A 393 -28.88 -0.60 -36.42
C SER A 393 -29.63 0.10 -35.29
N ARG A 394 -30.46 -0.64 -34.55
CA ARG A 394 -31.25 -0.10 -33.42
C ARG A 394 -30.35 0.44 -32.32
N ALA A 395 -29.37 -0.35 -31.87
CA ALA A 395 -28.45 0.04 -30.81
C ALA A 395 -27.57 1.23 -31.24
N SER A 396 -27.12 1.25 -32.51
CA SER A 396 -26.39 2.39 -33.07
C SER A 396 -27.23 3.67 -33.08
N GLU A 397 -28.51 3.60 -33.46
CA GLU A 397 -29.41 4.76 -33.46
C GLU A 397 -29.68 5.27 -32.05
N THR A 398 -29.88 4.38 -31.07
CA THR A 398 -30.02 4.76 -29.66
C THR A 398 -28.77 5.47 -29.15
N LEU A 399 -27.57 4.92 -29.39
CA LEU A 399 -26.31 5.53 -28.98
C LEU A 399 -26.07 6.86 -29.68
N ARG A 400 -26.43 6.98 -30.96
CA ARG A 400 -26.34 8.24 -31.70
C ARG A 400 -27.20 9.33 -31.05
N LYS A 401 -28.46 9.03 -30.72
CA LYS A 401 -29.35 10.00 -30.04
C LYS A 401 -28.79 10.43 -28.68
N GLN A 402 -28.27 9.48 -27.89
CA GLN A 402 -27.62 9.78 -26.61
C GLN A 402 -26.38 10.67 -26.77
N ILE A 403 -25.59 10.46 -27.83
CA ILE A 403 -24.44 11.32 -28.13
C ILE A 403 -24.91 12.71 -28.58
N ASP A 404 -25.90 12.78 -29.47
CA ASP A 404 -26.45 14.06 -29.93
C ASP A 404 -27.00 14.89 -28.77
N GLU A 405 -27.73 14.26 -27.83
CA GLU A 405 -28.20 14.88 -26.58
C GLU A 405 -27.03 15.35 -25.71
N ALA A 406 -26.03 14.49 -25.45
CA ALA A 406 -24.88 14.86 -24.64
C ALA A 406 -24.03 15.98 -25.26
N LEU A 407 -24.03 16.12 -26.58
CA LEU A 407 -23.34 17.20 -27.29
C LEU A 407 -24.03 18.56 -27.10
N GLU A 408 -25.34 18.60 -26.84
CA GLU A 408 -26.05 19.85 -26.53
C GLU A 408 -25.61 20.46 -25.19
N ASP A 409 -25.15 19.62 -24.26
CA ASP A 409 -24.69 20.02 -22.93
C ASP A 409 -23.21 20.42 -22.87
N VAL A 410 -22.48 20.38 -24.00
CA VAL A 410 -21.06 20.75 -24.04
C VAL A 410 -20.91 22.27 -23.97
N PRO A 411 -20.27 22.82 -22.92
CA PRO A 411 -20.24 24.27 -22.70
C PRO A 411 -19.34 25.02 -23.69
N ASN A 412 -18.29 24.36 -24.19
CA ASN A 412 -17.32 24.94 -25.11
C ASN A 412 -17.68 24.62 -26.57
N LEU A 413 -18.01 25.65 -27.35
CA LEU A 413 -18.39 25.52 -28.76
C LEU A 413 -17.32 24.85 -29.62
N ASP A 414 -16.04 25.08 -29.35
CA ASP A 414 -14.98 24.44 -30.13
C ASP A 414 -14.81 22.97 -29.76
N GLU A 415 -15.04 22.59 -28.49
CA GLU A 415 -15.07 21.19 -28.07
C GLU A 415 -16.27 20.46 -28.69
N ASP A 416 -17.47 21.07 -28.70
CA ASP A 416 -18.64 20.53 -29.39
C ASP A 416 -18.35 20.28 -30.88
N ARG A 417 -17.75 21.26 -31.57
CA ARG A 417 -17.35 21.12 -32.99
C ARG A 417 -16.37 19.98 -33.20
N ILE A 418 -15.41 19.80 -32.30
CA ILE A 418 -14.45 18.69 -32.34
C ILE A 418 -15.20 17.36 -32.18
N LEU A 419 -16.02 17.21 -31.13
CA LEU A 419 -16.73 15.96 -30.84
C LEU A 419 -17.72 15.59 -31.97
N ARG A 420 -18.39 16.57 -32.58
CA ARG A 420 -19.21 16.38 -33.78
C ARG A 420 -18.39 15.93 -35.00
N GLN A 421 -17.17 16.43 -35.18
CA GLN A 421 -16.26 15.92 -36.21
C GLN A 421 -15.89 14.45 -35.95
N PHE A 422 -15.62 14.07 -34.70
CA PHE A 422 -15.37 12.67 -34.34
C PHE A 422 -16.58 11.79 -34.68
N LEU A 423 -17.79 12.19 -34.28
CA LEU A 423 -19.02 11.48 -34.61
C LEU A 423 -19.20 11.30 -36.13
N GLY A 424 -19.12 12.39 -36.91
CA GLY A 424 -19.31 12.32 -38.36
C GLY A 424 -18.28 11.44 -39.07
N VAL A 425 -17.03 11.46 -38.62
CA VAL A 425 -15.97 10.62 -39.20
C VAL A 425 -16.12 9.15 -38.78
N LEU A 426 -16.57 8.88 -37.55
CA LEU A 426 -16.92 7.54 -37.09
C LEU A 426 -18.07 6.96 -37.92
N GLU A 427 -19.16 7.71 -38.12
CA GLU A 427 -20.31 7.27 -38.91
C GLU A 427 -19.97 6.99 -40.37
N ALA A 428 -19.02 7.76 -40.93
CA ALA A 428 -18.49 7.52 -42.27
C ALA A 428 -17.65 6.22 -42.38
N THR A 429 -17.34 5.55 -41.28
CA THR A 429 -16.57 4.29 -41.28
C THR A 429 -17.44 3.11 -41.73
N LEU A 430 -16.93 2.36 -42.70
CA LEU A 430 -17.62 1.24 -43.38
C LEU A 430 -17.11 -0.14 -42.93
N ARG A 431 -15.80 -0.27 -42.70
CA ARG A 431 -15.19 -1.51 -42.20
C ARG A 431 -13.91 -1.20 -41.44
N THR A 432 -13.57 -2.06 -40.50
CA THR A 432 -12.34 -2.00 -39.70
C THR A 432 -11.74 -3.39 -39.54
N ASN A 433 -10.43 -3.46 -39.29
CA ASN A 433 -9.76 -4.68 -38.86
C ASN A 433 -9.75 -4.86 -37.33
N TYR A 434 -10.40 -3.97 -36.56
CA TYR A 434 -10.39 -4.00 -35.09
C TYR A 434 -10.81 -5.37 -34.50
N PHE A 435 -11.81 -6.02 -35.10
CA PHE A 435 -12.33 -7.32 -34.65
C PHE A 435 -11.56 -8.53 -35.20
N GLN A 436 -10.47 -8.30 -35.94
CA GLN A 436 -9.66 -9.37 -36.50
C GLN A 436 -8.47 -9.69 -35.59
N SER A 437 -8.24 -10.98 -35.37
CA SER A 437 -7.03 -11.49 -34.74
C SER A 437 -5.96 -11.83 -35.78
N VAL A 438 -4.71 -11.97 -35.32
CA VAL A 438 -3.59 -12.44 -36.15
C VAL A 438 -3.75 -13.95 -36.38
N PRO A 439 -3.70 -14.45 -37.63
CA PRO A 439 -3.92 -15.87 -37.93
C PRO A 439 -2.89 -16.85 -37.32
N ASP A 440 -1.66 -16.39 -37.02
CA ASP A 440 -0.53 -17.25 -36.60
C ASP A 440 0.07 -16.90 -35.22
N ALA A 441 -0.49 -15.90 -34.50
CA ALA A 441 -0.07 -15.62 -33.13
C ALA A 441 -1.04 -16.33 -32.17
N GLY A 442 -0.51 -17.18 -31.28
CA GLY A 442 -1.30 -18.00 -30.36
C GLY A 442 -2.48 -17.25 -29.73
N GLN A 443 -3.67 -17.88 -29.79
CA GLN A 443 -4.96 -17.43 -29.29
C GLN A 443 -5.27 -15.92 -29.41
N GLY A 444 -5.97 -15.54 -30.49
CA GLY A 444 -6.85 -14.37 -30.49
C GLY A 444 -6.18 -12.99 -30.42
N GLN A 445 -4.84 -12.90 -30.43
CA GLN A 445 -4.14 -11.62 -30.33
C GLN A 445 -4.58 -10.65 -31.44
N PRO A 446 -4.90 -9.40 -31.10
CA PRO A 446 -5.31 -8.42 -32.09
C PRO A 446 -4.15 -7.93 -32.95
N LYS A 447 -4.48 -7.42 -34.12
CA LYS A 447 -3.48 -6.83 -35.02
C LYS A 447 -2.79 -5.61 -34.40
N PRO A 448 -1.47 -5.43 -34.62
CA PRO A 448 -0.72 -4.30 -34.04
C PRO A 448 -1.13 -2.95 -34.66
N TYR A 449 -1.81 -2.96 -35.83
CA TYR A 449 -2.29 -1.76 -36.52
C TYR A 449 -3.82 -1.72 -36.63
N LEU A 450 -4.38 -0.51 -36.76
CA LEU A 450 -5.78 -0.28 -37.11
C LEU A 450 -5.91 0.19 -38.55
N SER A 451 -6.94 -0.28 -39.24
CA SER A 451 -7.28 0.11 -40.61
C SER A 451 -8.76 0.39 -40.71
N PHE A 452 -9.11 1.45 -41.42
CA PHE A 452 -10.49 1.89 -41.61
C PHE A 452 -10.76 2.14 -43.09
N LYS A 453 -11.88 1.62 -43.61
CA LYS A 453 -12.44 2.09 -44.89
C LYS A 453 -13.54 3.09 -44.60
N ARG A 454 -13.56 4.21 -45.31
CA ARG A 454 -14.53 5.30 -45.09
C ARG A 454 -15.27 5.67 -46.37
N ALA A 455 -16.51 6.11 -46.23
CA ALA A 455 -17.33 6.61 -47.33
C ALA A 455 -16.93 8.07 -47.66
N PRO A 456 -16.57 8.39 -48.92
CA PRO A 456 -16.19 9.75 -49.30
C PRO A 456 -17.35 10.77 -49.23
N ALA A 457 -18.58 10.31 -49.49
CA ALA A 457 -19.72 11.17 -49.84
C ALA A 457 -20.74 11.44 -48.72
N ARG A 458 -20.52 10.95 -47.48
CA ARG A 458 -21.49 11.11 -46.36
C ARG A 458 -21.22 12.31 -45.43
N ARG A 459 -20.44 13.32 -45.86
CA ARG A 459 -20.15 14.49 -45.00
C ARG A 459 -20.95 15.72 -45.42
N GLN A 460 -21.83 16.18 -44.54
CA GLN A 460 -22.23 17.58 -44.50
C GLN A 460 -21.10 18.40 -43.85
N GLY A 461 -20.68 19.50 -44.48
CA GLY A 461 -19.86 20.54 -43.83
C GLY A 461 -18.36 20.62 -44.15
N CYS A 462 -17.79 19.79 -45.04
CA CYS A 462 -16.37 19.90 -45.41
C CYS A 462 -16.18 20.02 -46.93
N ALA A 463 -15.90 21.23 -47.40
CA ALA A 463 -15.38 21.45 -48.74
C ALA A 463 -13.89 21.04 -48.78
N TRP A 464 -13.54 19.98 -49.52
CA TRP A 464 -12.13 19.70 -49.82
C TRP A 464 -11.89 19.38 -51.29
N ARG A 465 -10.92 20.13 -51.84
CA ARG A 465 -10.19 19.80 -53.08
C ARG A 465 -9.24 18.64 -52.80
N ALA A 466 -9.18 17.71 -53.74
CA ALA A 466 -8.35 16.51 -53.68
C ALA A 466 -6.85 16.86 -53.74
N ALA A 467 -6.08 16.34 -52.79
CA ALA A 467 -4.64 16.12 -52.94
C ALA A 467 -4.33 14.69 -52.46
N LEU A 468 -3.95 13.85 -53.42
CA LEU A 468 -3.44 12.49 -53.19
C LEU A 468 -1.99 12.60 -52.71
N VAL A 469 -1.67 12.04 -51.54
CA VAL A 469 -0.27 11.76 -51.15
C VAL A 469 -0.20 10.35 -50.57
N ARG A 470 0.69 9.52 -51.14
CA ARG A 470 1.01 8.15 -50.72
C ARG A 470 1.92 8.18 -49.48
N PRO A 471 1.85 7.20 -48.57
CA PRO A 471 2.71 7.14 -47.40
C PRO A 471 4.11 6.61 -47.78
N ALA A 472 5.12 7.17 -47.09
CA ALA A 472 6.47 6.61 -46.97
C ALA A 472 6.55 5.69 -45.76
#